data_AF-A0A3L7VF13-F1
#
_entry.id   AF-A0A3L7VF13-F1
#
_cell.length_a   1.000
_cell.length_b   1.000
_cell.length_c   1.000
_cell.angle_alpha   90.00
_cell.angle_beta   90.00
_cell.angle_gamma   90.00
#
_symmetry.space_group_name_H-M   'P 1'
#
loop_
_entity.id
_entity.type
_entity.pdbx_description
1 polymer ?
#
loop_
_entity_poly.entity_id
_entity_poly.type
_entity_poly.pdbx_seq_one_letter_code
_entity_poly.pdbx_strand_id
1 'polypeptide(L)'
;MSEATPPPAVAIDFECTPLRSVPRLDIPIDASPAYRARLERLQRAVARHGTRNSYFVTDGGCAFRFTNDPAVGWVRFRFEGTVLTDEADAKTIGSDLEIVLDQETCDWLTQPAVEWLRLTAKHAVETEFDRYIAAGDLSRALERLAREQAASDAAGGYLGMNL
;
A
#
# COMPACT_ATOMS: atom_id res chain seq x y z
N MET A 1 7.77 31.74 -11.79
CA MET A 1 6.54 31.09 -11.27
C MET A 1 6.58 29.68 -11.79
N SER A 2 6.83 28.69 -10.92
CA SER A 2 6.87 27.28 -11.35
C SER A 2 5.44 26.87 -11.64
N GLU A 3 5.13 26.59 -12.90
CA GLU A 3 3.82 26.09 -13.31
C GLU A 3 3.69 24.68 -12.75
N ALA A 4 2.92 24.54 -11.66
CA ALA A 4 2.69 23.23 -11.05
C ALA A 4 1.92 22.38 -12.04
N THR A 5 2.50 21.24 -12.45
CA THR A 5 1.83 20.28 -13.32
C THR A 5 0.50 19.89 -12.68
N PRO A 6 -0.62 19.98 -13.40
CA PRO A 6 -1.90 19.58 -12.84
C PRO A 6 -1.84 18.10 -12.44
N PRO A 7 -2.43 17.74 -11.29
CA PRO A 7 -2.44 16.34 -10.85
C PRO A 7 -3.12 15.46 -11.91
N PRO A 8 -2.68 14.20 -12.06
CA PRO A 8 -3.25 13.30 -13.06
C PRO A 8 -4.73 13.02 -12.77
N ALA A 9 -5.48 12.61 -13.80
CA ALA A 9 -6.90 12.26 -13.68
C ALA A 9 -7.14 11.10 -12.68
N VAL A 10 -6.16 10.21 -12.57
CA VAL A 10 -6.08 9.16 -11.54
C VAL A 10 -4.74 9.30 -10.84
N ALA A 11 -4.76 9.63 -9.54
CA ALA A 11 -3.56 9.72 -8.71
C ALA A 11 -3.55 8.58 -7.70
N ILE A 12 -2.45 7.83 -7.64
CA ILE A 12 -2.31 6.67 -6.74
C ILE A 12 -0.99 6.79 -5.99
N ASP A 13 -1.06 6.59 -4.68
CA ASP A 13 0.06 6.55 -3.74
C ASP A 13 -0.09 5.36 -2.81
N PHE A 14 1.01 4.71 -2.42
CA PHE A 14 1.04 3.63 -1.41
C PHE A 14 2.46 3.33 -0.95
N GLU A 15 2.56 2.75 0.24
CA GLU A 15 3.75 2.01 0.69
C GLU A 15 3.58 0.52 0.35
N CYS A 16 4.69 -0.17 0.05
CA CYS A 16 4.68 -1.59 -0.30
C CYS A 16 5.68 -2.36 0.56
N THR A 17 5.20 -3.44 1.18
CA THR A 17 6.00 -4.39 1.96
C THR A 17 5.84 -5.80 1.38
N PRO A 18 6.90 -6.39 0.79
CA PRO A 18 6.87 -7.79 0.35
C PRO A 18 6.68 -8.72 1.55
N LEU A 19 5.70 -9.62 1.51
CA LEU A 19 5.40 -10.45 2.68
C LEU A 19 6.54 -11.43 3.03
N ARG A 20 7.33 -11.84 2.03
CA ARG A 20 8.56 -12.65 2.23
C ARG A 20 9.65 -11.95 3.04
N SER A 21 9.65 -10.62 3.12
CA SER A 21 10.68 -9.88 3.85
C SER A 21 10.30 -9.62 5.30
N VAL A 22 9.13 -10.07 5.77
CA VAL A 22 8.70 -9.89 7.16
C VAL A 22 9.40 -10.94 8.04
N PRO A 23 10.36 -10.55 8.90
CA PRO A 23 11.26 -11.50 9.57
C PRO A 23 10.59 -12.25 10.72
N ARG A 24 9.73 -11.57 11.48
CA ARG A 24 8.92 -12.13 12.57
C ARG A 24 7.55 -11.48 12.55
N LEU A 25 6.52 -12.30 12.66
CA LEU A 25 5.14 -11.86 12.76
C LEU A 25 4.67 -11.76 14.20
N ASP A 26 5.48 -12.15 15.18
CA ASP A 26 5.11 -12.07 16.60
C ASP A 26 4.86 -10.61 17.01
N ILE A 27 3.73 -10.38 17.69
CA ILE A 27 3.35 -9.05 18.18
C ILE A 27 4.00 -8.86 19.56
N PRO A 28 4.87 -7.86 19.74
CA PRO A 28 5.44 -7.56 21.05
C PRO A 28 4.35 -7.24 22.07
N ILE A 29 4.52 -7.67 23.32
CA ILE A 29 3.52 -7.45 24.38
C ILE A 29 3.36 -5.96 24.71
N ASP A 30 4.40 -5.17 24.47
CA ASP A 30 4.50 -3.73 24.67
C ASP A 30 4.19 -2.92 23.39
N ALA A 31 3.74 -3.58 22.31
CA ALA A 31 3.38 -2.90 21.07
C ALA A 31 2.25 -1.88 21.29
N SER A 32 2.41 -0.68 20.71
CA SER A 32 1.34 0.30 20.67
C SER A 32 0.10 -0.26 19.95
N PRO A 33 -1.13 0.18 20.29
CA PRO A 33 -2.34 -0.33 19.65
C PRO A 33 -2.32 -0.24 18.11
N ALA A 34 -1.78 0.86 17.56
CA ALA A 34 -1.67 1.06 16.12
C ALA A 34 -0.66 0.10 15.47
N TYR A 35 0.51 -0.09 16.09
CA TYR A 35 1.53 -1.01 15.59
C TYR A 35 1.04 -2.47 15.66
N ARG A 36 0.40 -2.83 16.77
CA ARG A 36 -0.26 -4.13 16.93
C ARG A 36 -1.29 -4.38 15.84
N ALA A 37 -2.20 -3.44 15.58
CA ALA A 37 -3.21 -3.59 14.53
C ALA A 37 -2.56 -3.74 13.13
N ARG A 38 -1.43 -3.08 12.86
CA ARG A 38 -0.66 -3.27 11.61
C ARG A 38 -0.10 -4.69 11.52
N LEU A 39 0.53 -5.19 12.58
CA LEU A 39 1.07 -6.56 12.61
C LEU A 39 -0.03 -7.62 12.50
N GLU A 40 -1.18 -7.44 13.15
CA GLU A 40 -2.35 -8.34 13.02
C GLU A 40 -2.89 -8.37 11.58
N ARG A 41 -2.82 -7.25 10.85
CA ARG A 41 -3.19 -7.19 9.43
C ARG A 41 -2.19 -7.91 8.55
N LEU A 42 -0.89 -7.73 8.78
CA LEU A 42 0.17 -8.48 8.09
C LEU A 42 0.10 -9.98 8.37
N GLN A 43 -0.14 -10.39 9.62
CA GLN A 43 -0.35 -11.78 10.00
C GLN A 43 -1.51 -12.40 9.22
N ARG A 44 -2.65 -11.70 9.15
CA ARG A 44 -3.81 -12.17 8.39
C ARG A 44 -3.50 -12.29 6.90
N ALA A 45 -2.79 -11.32 6.33
CA ALA A 45 -2.35 -11.37 4.94
C ALA A 45 -1.48 -12.60 4.66
N VAL A 46 -0.46 -12.84 5.50
CA VAL A 46 0.42 -14.01 5.37
C VAL A 46 -0.34 -15.33 5.55
N ALA A 47 -1.23 -15.40 6.54
CA ALA A 47 -2.03 -16.60 6.79
C ALA A 47 -2.98 -16.91 5.62
N ARG A 48 -3.50 -15.88 4.96
CA ARG A 48 -4.49 -16.03 3.87
C ARG A 48 -3.84 -16.30 2.51
N HIS A 49 -2.75 -15.60 2.20
CA HIS A 49 -2.18 -15.56 0.84
C HIS A 49 -0.78 -16.16 0.76
N GLY A 50 -0.13 -16.42 1.90
CA GLY A 50 1.27 -16.81 1.96
C GLY A 50 2.21 -15.61 1.80
N THR A 51 3.51 -15.89 1.68
CA THR A 51 4.56 -14.87 1.61
C THR A 51 5.17 -14.70 0.22
N ARG A 52 5.04 -15.71 -0.64
CA ARG A 52 5.59 -15.72 -1.98
C ARG A 52 4.65 -14.96 -2.93
N ASN A 53 5.21 -14.14 -3.83
CA ASN A 53 4.46 -13.36 -4.82
C ASN A 53 3.29 -12.54 -4.21
N SER A 54 3.44 -12.16 -2.94
CA SER A 54 2.41 -11.48 -2.14
C SER A 54 3.01 -10.23 -1.50
N TYR A 55 2.33 -9.10 -1.71
CA TYR A 55 2.80 -7.78 -1.35
C TYR A 55 1.74 -7.06 -0.55
N PHE A 56 2.09 -6.61 0.64
CA PHE A 56 1.18 -5.84 1.48
C PHE A 56 1.33 -4.36 1.17
N VAL A 57 0.24 -3.71 0.74
CA VAL A 57 0.21 -2.27 0.48
C VAL A 57 -0.46 -1.56 1.66
N THR A 58 0.18 -0.49 2.14
CA THR A 58 -0.29 0.36 3.25
C THR A 58 -0.31 1.84 2.86
N ASP A 59 -1.03 2.64 3.65
CA ASP A 59 -1.15 4.08 3.45
C ASP A 59 -1.57 4.43 2.00
N GLY A 60 -2.42 3.57 1.42
CA GLY A 60 -2.83 3.67 0.03
C GLY A 60 -3.86 4.77 -0.18
N GLY A 61 -3.60 5.63 -1.17
CA GLY A 61 -4.52 6.65 -1.67
C GLY A 61 -4.81 6.44 -3.15
N CYS A 62 -6.08 6.50 -3.55
CA CYS A 62 -6.50 6.50 -4.95
C CYS A 62 -7.51 7.64 -5.16
N ALA A 63 -7.14 8.65 -5.95
CA ALA A 63 -8.00 9.79 -6.25
C ALA A 63 -8.43 9.80 -7.71
N PHE A 64 -9.74 9.95 -7.93
CA PHE A 64 -10.32 10.17 -9.26
C PHE A 64 -10.78 11.62 -9.38
N ARG A 65 -10.41 12.27 -10.49
CA ARG A 65 -10.89 13.61 -10.84
C ARG A 65 -11.85 13.55 -12.01
N PHE A 66 -13.05 14.09 -11.83
CA PHE A 66 -14.11 14.11 -12.84
C PHE A 66 -14.30 15.49 -13.47
N THR A 67 -13.69 16.52 -12.89
CA THR A 67 -13.65 17.87 -13.45
C THR A 67 -12.23 18.43 -13.43
N ASN A 68 -12.00 19.50 -14.19
CA ASN A 68 -10.71 20.19 -14.24
C ASN A 68 -10.53 21.20 -13.09
N ASP A 69 -11.56 21.42 -12.28
CA ASP A 69 -11.48 22.29 -11.11
C ASP A 69 -10.85 21.50 -9.94
N PRO A 70 -9.73 21.97 -9.34
CA PRO A 70 -9.10 21.26 -8.23
C PRO A 70 -9.98 21.18 -6.96
N ALA A 71 -10.96 22.08 -6.82
CA ALA A 71 -11.81 22.18 -5.63
C ALA A 71 -13.13 21.40 -5.75
N VAL A 72 -13.54 20.99 -6.96
CA VAL A 72 -14.87 20.40 -7.21
C VAL A 72 -14.76 19.14 -8.07
N GLY A 73 -15.62 18.16 -7.82
CA GLY A 73 -15.73 16.99 -8.69
C GLY A 73 -14.56 16.00 -8.62
N TRP A 74 -14.12 15.63 -7.43
CA TRP A 74 -13.18 14.52 -7.22
C TRP A 74 -13.57 13.67 -6.00
N VAL A 75 -13.01 12.46 -5.96
CA VAL A 75 -13.13 11.54 -4.81
C VAL A 75 -11.78 10.94 -4.49
N ARG A 76 -11.53 10.63 -3.22
CA ARG A 76 -10.36 9.89 -2.75
C ARG A 76 -10.83 8.65 -2.00
N PHE A 77 -10.29 7.51 -2.40
CA PHE A 77 -10.37 6.26 -1.66
C PHE A 77 -9.07 6.05 -0.90
N ARG A 78 -9.19 5.56 0.34
CA ARG A 78 -8.08 4.96 1.06
C ARG A 78 -8.13 3.44 0.86
N PHE A 79 -6.97 2.81 0.73
CA PHE A 79 -6.89 1.37 0.59
C PHE A 79 -5.72 0.77 1.35
N GLU A 80 -5.88 -0.49 1.73
CA GLU A 80 -4.85 -1.33 2.31
C GLU A 80 -5.15 -2.80 1.99
N GLY A 81 -4.12 -3.63 1.87
CA GLY A 81 -4.32 -5.07 1.77
C GLY A 81 -3.20 -5.76 1.02
N THR A 82 -3.53 -6.88 0.38
CA THR A 82 -2.54 -7.71 -0.33
C THR A 82 -2.74 -7.67 -1.84
N VAL A 83 -1.66 -7.39 -2.57
CA VAL A 83 -1.56 -7.56 -4.01
C VAL A 83 -0.79 -8.85 -4.30
N LEU A 84 -1.29 -9.64 -5.24
CA LEU A 84 -0.73 -10.92 -5.65
C LEU A 84 -0.18 -10.81 -7.07
N THR A 85 1.02 -11.33 -7.29
CA THR A 85 1.65 -11.34 -8.60
C THR A 85 1.78 -12.74 -9.16
N ASP A 86 2.12 -12.83 -10.44
CA ASP A 86 2.57 -14.07 -11.06
C ASP A 86 3.88 -14.58 -10.45
N GLU A 87 4.29 -15.79 -10.84
CA GLU A 87 5.48 -16.46 -10.33
C GLU A 87 6.78 -15.67 -10.56
N ALA A 88 6.80 -14.82 -11.59
CA ALA A 88 7.95 -14.02 -12.01
C ALA A 88 8.01 -12.64 -11.33
N ASP A 89 7.05 -12.31 -10.45
CA ASP A 89 6.90 -10.96 -9.88
C ASP A 89 6.83 -9.86 -10.96
N ALA A 90 6.24 -10.18 -12.11
CA ALA A 90 6.20 -9.28 -13.26
C ALA A 90 4.84 -8.60 -13.45
N LYS A 91 3.77 -9.26 -13.01
CA LYS A 91 2.40 -8.78 -13.22
C LYS A 91 1.47 -9.15 -12.08
N THR A 92 0.56 -8.25 -11.75
CA THR A 92 -0.55 -8.45 -10.82
C THR A 92 -1.56 -9.43 -11.39
N ILE A 93 -1.89 -10.46 -10.62
CA ILE A 93 -2.90 -11.46 -10.97
C ILE A 93 -4.17 -11.33 -10.12
N GLY A 94 -4.13 -10.51 -9.08
CA GLY A 94 -5.28 -10.16 -8.27
C GLY A 94 -4.90 -9.44 -6.99
N SER A 95 -5.91 -9.05 -6.23
CA SER A 95 -5.73 -8.36 -4.95
C SER A 95 -6.88 -8.61 -3.99
N ASP A 96 -6.54 -8.60 -2.70
CA ASP A 96 -7.43 -8.63 -1.54
C ASP A 96 -7.23 -7.30 -0.78
N LEU A 97 -7.94 -6.28 -1.25
CA LEU A 97 -7.84 -4.90 -0.74
C LEU A 97 -9.12 -4.52 0.00
N GLU A 98 -8.94 -3.91 1.18
CA GLU A 98 -9.96 -3.10 1.81
C GLU A 98 -9.89 -1.70 1.21
N ILE A 99 -10.98 -1.27 0.55
CA ILE A 99 -11.06 0.03 -0.13
C ILE A 99 -12.25 0.80 0.40
N VAL A 100 -12.00 1.99 0.94
CA VAL A 100 -13.02 2.82 1.61
C VAL A 100 -12.99 4.23 1.03
N LEU A 101 -14.15 4.82 0.79
CA LEU A 101 -14.24 6.23 0.41
C LEU A 101 -13.78 7.07 1.61
N ASP A 102 -12.78 7.91 1.38
CA ASP A 102 -12.16 8.75 2.41
C ASP A 102 -12.69 10.20 2.33
N GLN A 103 -12.66 10.77 1.12
CA GLN A 103 -13.05 12.16 0.86
C GLN A 103 -13.75 12.28 -0.48
N GLU A 104 -14.61 13.28 -0.61
CA GLU A 104 -15.31 13.62 -1.86
C GLU A 104 -15.64 15.11 -1.90
N THR A 105 -15.80 15.63 -3.12
CA THR A 105 -16.30 16.99 -3.39
C THR A 105 -17.37 16.99 -4.49
N CYS A 106 -18.10 15.88 -4.61
CA CYS A 106 -19.11 15.60 -5.61
C CYS A 106 -20.48 15.55 -4.91
N ASP A 107 -21.20 16.67 -4.86
CA ASP A 107 -22.56 16.72 -4.31
C ASP A 107 -23.57 15.89 -5.12
N TRP A 108 -23.19 15.44 -6.32
CA TRP A 108 -23.93 14.49 -7.16
C TRP A 108 -23.48 13.02 -7.01
N LEU A 109 -22.58 12.69 -6.08
CA LEU A 109 -22.09 11.33 -5.89
C LEU A 109 -23.15 10.44 -5.24
N THR A 110 -23.58 9.41 -5.96
CA THR A 110 -24.60 8.47 -5.47
C THR A 110 -23.95 7.20 -4.90
N GLN A 111 -24.64 6.52 -3.98
CA GLN A 111 -24.14 5.27 -3.41
C GLN A 111 -23.77 4.19 -4.45
N PRO A 112 -24.58 3.95 -5.53
CA PRO A 112 -24.17 3.03 -6.59
C PRO A 112 -22.91 3.47 -7.33
N ALA A 113 -22.70 4.78 -7.50
CA ALA A 113 -21.48 5.30 -8.10
C ALA A 113 -20.27 5.08 -7.18
N VAL A 114 -20.42 5.22 -5.86
CA VAL A 114 -19.36 4.89 -4.88
C VAL A 114 -18.97 3.41 -4.96
N GLU A 115 -19.95 2.52 -5.05
CA GLU A 115 -19.70 1.07 -5.16
C GLU A 115 -18.96 0.71 -6.45
N TRP A 116 -19.39 1.30 -7.57
CA TRP A 116 -18.69 1.14 -8.84
C TRP A 116 -17.27 1.72 -8.78
N LEU A 117 -17.10 2.92 -8.23
CA LEU A 117 -15.79 3.56 -8.09
C LEU A 117 -14.86 2.81 -7.13
N ARG A 118 -15.38 2.16 -6.09
CA ARG A 118 -14.61 1.27 -5.22
C ARG A 118 -14.02 0.10 -6.01
N LEU A 119 -14.80 -0.51 -6.89
CA LEU A 119 -14.32 -1.56 -7.79
C LEU A 119 -13.31 -1.00 -8.80
N THR A 120 -13.57 0.20 -9.35
CA THR A 120 -12.63 0.87 -10.25
C THR A 120 -11.31 1.20 -9.56
N ALA A 121 -11.33 1.63 -8.30
CA ALA A 121 -10.13 1.87 -7.49
C ALA A 121 -9.28 0.60 -7.36
N LYS A 122 -9.92 -0.56 -7.15
CA LYS A 122 -9.21 -1.86 -7.14
C LYS A 122 -8.43 -2.08 -8.44
N HIS A 123 -9.10 -1.97 -9.58
CA HIS A 123 -8.46 -2.16 -10.89
C HIS A 123 -7.37 -1.12 -11.17
N ALA A 124 -7.58 0.12 -10.74
CA ALA A 124 -6.59 1.18 -10.90
C ALA A 124 -5.34 0.90 -10.04
N VAL A 125 -5.50 0.43 -8.81
CA VAL A 125 -4.39 0.04 -7.93
C VAL A 125 -3.63 -1.16 -8.50
N GLU A 126 -4.31 -2.19 -9.00
CA GLU A 126 -3.67 -3.35 -9.64
C GLU A 126 -2.84 -2.90 -10.87
N THR A 127 -3.38 -1.99 -11.68
CA THR A 127 -2.68 -1.44 -12.84
C THR A 127 -1.48 -0.58 -12.45
N GLU A 128 -1.62 0.23 -11.40
CA GLU A 128 -0.49 1.04 -10.90
C GLU A 128 0.58 0.16 -10.26
N PHE A 129 0.21 -0.95 -9.62
CA PHE A 129 1.17 -1.89 -9.07
C PHE A 129 2.02 -2.55 -10.17
N ASP A 130 1.44 -2.88 -11.33
CA ASP A 130 2.19 -3.34 -12.50
C ASP A 130 3.22 -2.28 -12.95
N ARG A 131 2.83 -1.00 -12.95
CA ARG A 131 3.74 0.11 -13.28
C ARG A 131 4.86 0.26 -12.25
N TYR A 132 4.52 0.11 -10.97
CA TYR A 132 5.47 0.15 -9.85
C TYR A 132 6.52 -0.97 -9.94
N ILE A 133 6.11 -2.19 -10.30
CA ILE A 133 7.01 -3.31 -10.58
C ILE A 133 7.92 -2.96 -11.78
N ALA A 134 7.32 -2.55 -12.90
CA ALA A 134 8.04 -2.28 -14.14
C ALA A 134 9.04 -1.13 -14.02
N ALA A 135 8.78 -0.15 -13.15
CA ALA A 135 9.70 0.95 -12.84
C ALA A 135 10.92 0.50 -11.99
N GLY A 136 10.92 -0.74 -11.48
CA GLY A 136 11.94 -1.27 -10.57
C GLY A 136 11.84 -0.72 -9.15
N ASP A 137 10.75 -0.02 -8.82
CA ASP A 137 10.56 0.56 -7.49
C ASP A 137 10.33 -0.50 -6.42
N LEU A 138 9.81 -1.67 -6.81
CA LEU A 138 9.75 -2.84 -5.94
C LEU A 138 11.15 -3.30 -5.49
N SER A 139 12.09 -3.40 -6.43
CA SER A 139 13.48 -3.76 -6.13
C SER A 139 14.14 -2.73 -5.22
N ARG A 140 13.90 -1.44 -5.46
CA ARG A 140 14.40 -0.35 -4.60
C ARG A 140 13.80 -0.40 -3.20
N ALA A 141 12.52 -0.73 -3.07
CA ALA A 141 11.87 -0.88 -1.76
C ALA A 141 12.48 -2.04 -0.97
N LEU A 142 12.74 -3.18 -1.62
CA LEU A 142 13.47 -4.31 -1.02
C LEU A 142 14.87 -3.91 -0.54
N GLU A 143 15.63 -3.17 -1.35
CA GLU A 143 16.97 -2.68 -0.98
C GLU A 143 16.95 -1.68 0.18
N ARG A 144 15.92 -0.82 0.27
CA ARG A 144 15.76 0.09 1.41
C ARG A 144 15.48 -0.68 2.69
N LEU A 145 14.55 -1.62 2.65
CA LEU A 145 14.19 -2.45 3.80
C LEU A 145 15.40 -3.26 4.31
N ALA A 146 16.20 -3.83 3.39
CA ALA A 146 17.43 -4.55 3.76
C ALA A 146 18.46 -3.64 4.46
N ARG A 147 18.60 -2.39 4.01
CA ARG A 147 19.50 -1.40 4.64
C ARG A 147 19.03 -0.98 6.02
N GLU A 148 17.73 -0.75 6.19
CA GLU A 148 17.13 -0.41 7.49
C GLU A 148 17.30 -1.56 8.49
N GLN A 149 17.09 -2.80 8.05
CA GLN A 149 17.34 -3.98 8.88
C GLN A 149 18.81 -4.09 9.29
N ALA A 150 19.75 -3.92 8.35
CA ALA A 150 21.18 -3.96 8.65
C ALA A 150 21.61 -2.86 9.63
N ALA A 151 21.03 -1.65 9.51
CA ALA A 151 21.27 -0.56 10.44
C ALA A 151 20.70 -0.85 11.84
N SER A 152 19.51 -1.45 11.92
CA SER A 152 18.88 -1.88 13.16
C SER A 152 19.69 -2.98 13.86
N ASP A 153 20.15 -3.99 13.12
CA ASP A 153 20.98 -5.09 13.65
C ASP A 153 22.34 -4.58 14.16
N ALA A 154 22.95 -3.62 13.44
CA ALA A 154 24.19 -2.96 13.87
C ALA A 154 24.01 -2.09 15.13
N ALA A 155 22.84 -1.45 15.29
CA ALA A 155 22.51 -0.65 16.47
C ALA A 155 22.07 -1.51 17.68
N GLY A 156 21.40 -2.65 17.43
CA GLY A 156 20.92 -3.59 18.44
C GLY A 156 22.00 -4.50 19.03
N GLY A 157 23.16 -4.61 18.38
CA GLY A 157 24.30 -5.41 18.85
C GLY A 157 25.00 -4.93 20.14
N TYR A 158 24.60 -3.79 20.72
CA TYR A 158 25.29 -3.19 21.87
C TYR A 158 24.56 -3.29 23.23
N LEU A 159 23.35 -3.87 23.30
CA LEU A 159 22.59 -3.98 24.57
C LEU A 159 22.80 -5.31 25.33
N GLY A 160 23.72 -6.17 24.86
CA GLY A 160 23.92 -7.53 25.40
C GLY A 160 25.23 -7.79 26.13
N MET A 161 25.91 -6.78 26.69
CA MET A 161 27.15 -7.01 27.45
C MET A 161 27.22 -6.13 28.71
N ASN A 162 26.34 -6.41 29.68
CA ASN A 162 26.50 -6.04 31.08
C ASN A 162 25.62 -6.93 31.96
N LEU A 163 26.01 -8.19 32.11
CA LEU A 163 25.85 -8.99 33.32
C LEU A 163 27.05 -9.94 33.43
#